data_AF-A0A849XZV2-F1
#
_entry.id   AF-A0A849XZV2-F1
#
_cell.length_a   1.000
_cell.length_b   1.000
_cell.length_c   1.000
_cell.angle_alpha   90.00
_cell.angle_beta   90.00
_cell.angle_gamma   90.00
#
_symmetry.space_group_name_H-M   'P 1'
#
loop_
_entity.id
_entity.type
_entity.pdbx_description
1 polymer ?
#
loop_
_entity_poly.entity_id
_entity_poly.type
_entity_poly.pdbx_seq_one_letter_code
_entity_poly.pdbx_strand_id
1 'polypeptide(L)'
;MKKRRVLHQACAFSVAVMLVGVNAVPVVAADNAPAAYTNADETWKGKTWAIITVDSEKGTFKDYGSQTTAGYLEESDYTITLPTVIPKEGYTWTGWEITEPNGNVYNLSDEVKTSLGVTPCDGEVKVVATFKKDAPAEKETTTLVTFNNSFDGNATLASGNPADQVTFGNKDSAVRDIPKYNVKDGYEITGWTVTGSETTTWSKDKTTFTLSDVNAAYSDNGEKVEGFATVVPVVSKKEESKKVVVNATVKVDPNKGYFEVYGDKEPYETTNENLQDDGCKLGYLPKVVAKDGYTWTGWKVKDEGGNVVYSNITTDTFELMFDCTKSQNYTVEATFEENKAEEKTVEVYFNIIYSEKGSFPDYAPSTVVSFKGIAADTDQQFEIPAVKANDGYKFTGWKVEGAETQNWDADAKTFGVTGLAHFPEGSNVGYVTITPEFEKVEETPAVAVANATVVIDSNEGSFEGYGEATQLDNKNLQEAEYNLGFLPTVVAKDGYTFKGWKVTNKADEEIYNLDANATSISFPYGVADDYTVTAVLEKNEEEVAVANATVVIDSNEGSFE
;
A
#
# COMPACT_ATOMS: atom_id res chain seq x y z
N MET A 1 -68.21 -28.10 -10.53
CA MET A 1 -68.66 -29.45 -10.96
C MET A 1 -67.43 -30.36 -10.88
N LYS A 2 -67.34 -31.51 -10.21
CA LYS A 2 -68.28 -32.60 -9.90
C LYS A 2 -68.04 -33.10 -8.46
N LYS A 3 -69.13 -33.34 -7.74
CA LYS A 3 -69.24 -34.17 -6.53
C LYS A 3 -69.46 -35.63 -6.93
N ARG A 4 -68.84 -36.59 -6.22
CA ARG A 4 -69.27 -37.99 -5.96
C ARG A 4 -68.47 -38.42 -4.71
N ARG A 5 -68.98 -38.72 -3.51
CA ARG A 5 -70.13 -39.45 -2.95
C ARG A 5 -70.12 -40.97 -3.17
N VAL A 6 -70.09 -41.67 -2.01
CA VAL A 6 -70.60 -43.00 -1.61
C VAL A 6 -69.81 -44.26 -2.05
N LEU A 7 -69.67 -45.38 -1.30
CA LEU A 7 -70.36 -45.96 -0.12
C LEU A 7 -69.56 -47.18 0.43
N HIS A 8 -69.60 -47.39 1.76
CA HIS A 8 -69.53 -48.60 2.63
C HIS A 8 -68.68 -49.83 2.25
N GLN A 9 -67.98 -50.41 3.24
CA GLN A 9 -68.26 -51.79 3.70
C GLN A 9 -67.67 -52.08 5.09
N ALA A 10 -68.47 -52.78 5.90
CA ALA A 10 -68.15 -53.32 7.21
C ALA A 10 -67.32 -54.63 7.12
N CYS A 11 -66.56 -54.94 8.17
CA CYS A 11 -66.33 -56.32 8.62
C CYS A 11 -66.17 -56.35 10.14
N ALA A 12 -67.12 -57.04 10.76
CA ALA A 12 -67.12 -57.50 12.14
C ALA A 12 -66.40 -58.85 12.23
N PHE A 13 -65.88 -59.21 13.41
CA PHE A 13 -66.00 -60.58 13.91
C PHE A 13 -66.15 -60.58 15.43
N SER A 14 -67.20 -61.30 15.85
CA SER A 14 -67.70 -61.52 17.21
C SER A 14 -67.08 -62.76 17.85
N VAL A 15 -67.06 -62.84 19.20
CA VAL A 15 -67.40 -64.00 20.06
C VAL A 15 -67.72 -63.42 21.46
N ALA A 16 -68.98 -63.28 21.90
CA ALA A 16 -69.88 -64.26 22.55
C ALA A 16 -69.55 -64.59 24.04
N VAL A 17 -70.36 -63.97 24.92
CA VAL A 17 -71.06 -64.47 26.13
C VAL A 17 -70.43 -65.63 26.94
N MET A 18 -70.15 -65.37 28.23
CA MET A 18 -70.57 -66.23 29.34
C MET A 18 -70.97 -65.37 30.55
N LEU A 19 -72.27 -65.37 30.85
CA LEU A 19 -72.80 -65.21 32.19
C LEU A 19 -72.26 -66.35 33.07
N VAL A 20 -71.73 -66.06 34.26
CA VAL A 20 -72.06 -66.80 35.49
C VAL A 20 -71.92 -65.83 36.67
N GLY A 21 -73.01 -65.64 37.40
CA GLY A 21 -72.98 -64.91 38.67
C GLY A 21 -72.09 -65.63 39.67
N VAL A 22 -71.19 -64.89 40.31
CA VAL A 22 -70.68 -65.33 41.60
C VAL A 22 -71.69 -64.82 42.61
N ASN A 23 -72.55 -65.74 43.03
CA ASN A 23 -73.21 -65.68 44.32
C ASN A 23 -72.19 -65.12 45.32
N ALA A 24 -72.48 -63.94 45.90
CA ALA A 24 -71.95 -63.65 47.22
C ALA A 24 -72.54 -64.73 48.11
N VAL A 25 -71.79 -65.83 48.28
CA VAL A 25 -71.96 -66.69 49.43
C VAL A 25 -71.86 -65.73 50.61
N PRO A 26 -72.90 -65.58 51.45
CA PRO A 26 -72.66 -64.98 52.74
C PRO A 26 -71.64 -65.91 53.38
N VAL A 27 -70.38 -65.49 53.42
CA VAL A 27 -69.51 -65.96 54.48
C VAL A 27 -70.26 -65.53 55.71
N VAL A 28 -70.92 -66.49 56.35
CA VAL A 28 -71.44 -66.37 57.68
C VAL A 28 -70.21 -66.00 58.49
N ALA A 29 -69.99 -64.70 58.68
CA ALA A 29 -69.23 -64.23 59.81
C ALA A 29 -70.00 -64.83 60.97
N ALA A 30 -69.44 -65.86 61.59
CA ALA A 30 -69.90 -66.28 62.89
C ALA A 30 -69.81 -65.02 63.75
N ASP A 31 -70.97 -64.43 64.05
CA ASP A 31 -71.14 -63.41 65.08
C ASP A 31 -70.83 -64.10 66.42
N ASN A 32 -69.54 -64.37 66.64
CA ASN A 32 -69.01 -64.57 67.97
C ASN A 32 -68.72 -63.17 68.53
N ALA A 33 -69.77 -62.37 68.68
CA ALA A 33 -69.69 -61.21 69.54
C ALA A 33 -69.47 -61.75 70.96
N PRO A 34 -68.34 -61.44 71.64
CA PRO A 34 -68.20 -61.80 73.04
C PRO A 34 -69.33 -61.15 73.85
N ALA A 35 -69.79 -61.83 74.90
CA ALA A 35 -70.87 -61.34 75.76
C ALA A 35 -70.60 -59.89 76.21
N ALA A 36 -71.59 -59.01 76.11
CA ALA A 36 -71.45 -57.61 76.49
C ALA A 36 -71.38 -57.50 78.03
N TYR A 37 -70.20 -57.22 78.57
CA TYR A 37 -70.02 -56.89 79.99
C TYR A 37 -70.36 -55.42 80.19
N THR A 38 -71.14 -55.09 81.22
CA THR A 38 -71.50 -53.70 81.53
C THR A 38 -71.50 -53.46 83.04
N ASN A 39 -71.20 -52.23 83.47
CA ASN A 39 -71.27 -51.83 84.88
C ASN A 39 -72.70 -51.81 85.45
N ALA A 40 -73.72 -52.10 84.64
CA ALA A 40 -75.11 -52.24 85.07
C ALA A 40 -75.40 -53.62 85.69
N ASP A 41 -74.49 -54.58 85.53
CA ASP A 41 -74.64 -55.94 86.02
C ASP A 41 -73.98 -56.08 87.41
N GLU A 42 -74.75 -56.43 88.45
CA GLU A 42 -74.29 -56.39 89.87
C GLU A 42 -73.04 -57.27 90.14
N THR A 43 -72.82 -58.29 89.30
CA THR A 43 -71.68 -59.21 89.34
C THR A 43 -70.32 -58.59 88.98
N TRP A 44 -70.33 -57.42 88.31
CA TRP A 44 -69.16 -56.76 87.72
C TRP A 44 -68.83 -55.40 88.33
N LYS A 45 -69.63 -54.94 89.30
CA LYS A 45 -69.41 -53.69 90.03
C LYS A 45 -68.15 -53.78 90.90
N GLY A 46 -67.21 -52.84 90.75
CA GLY A 46 -65.94 -52.83 91.50
C GLY A 46 -64.80 -53.60 90.84
N LYS A 47 -64.93 -54.00 89.56
CA LYS A 47 -63.99 -54.90 88.87
C LYS A 47 -63.42 -54.27 87.58
N THR A 48 -62.17 -54.60 87.26
CA THR A 48 -61.52 -54.24 85.99
C THR A 48 -61.75 -55.33 84.94
N TRP A 49 -62.07 -54.93 83.71
CA TRP A 49 -62.22 -55.80 82.53
C TRP A 49 -61.85 -55.02 81.27
N ALA A 50 -61.61 -55.69 80.14
CA ALA A 50 -61.16 -55.01 78.92
C ALA A 50 -61.81 -55.50 77.63
N ILE A 51 -62.20 -54.56 76.75
CA ILE A 51 -62.60 -54.84 75.36
C ILE A 51 -61.44 -54.53 74.44
N ILE A 52 -61.09 -55.51 73.60
CA ILE A 52 -60.04 -55.38 72.60
C ILE A 52 -60.69 -55.37 71.22
N THR A 53 -60.49 -54.30 70.45
CA THR A 53 -61.11 -54.11 69.13
C THR A 53 -60.08 -53.83 68.06
N VAL A 54 -60.42 -54.22 66.83
CA VAL A 54 -59.72 -53.85 65.60
C VAL A 54 -60.73 -53.26 64.65
N ASP A 55 -60.37 -52.14 64.01
CA ASP A 55 -61.16 -51.57 62.94
C ASP A 55 -61.20 -52.55 61.76
N SER A 56 -62.38 -53.16 61.54
CA SER A 56 -62.56 -54.20 60.53
C SER A 56 -62.29 -53.74 59.10
N GLU A 57 -62.28 -52.43 58.83
CA GLU A 57 -61.88 -51.89 57.53
C GLU A 57 -60.36 -51.86 57.34
N LYS A 58 -59.58 -51.89 58.43
CA LYS A 58 -58.11 -51.75 58.43
C LYS A 58 -57.37 -53.04 58.79
N GLY A 59 -58.01 -53.97 59.51
CA GLY A 59 -57.40 -55.24 59.89
C GLY A 59 -58.38 -56.23 60.53
N THR A 60 -57.85 -57.38 60.95
CA THR A 60 -58.58 -58.44 61.67
C THR A 60 -57.65 -59.08 62.71
N PHE A 61 -58.20 -59.77 63.72
CA PHE A 61 -57.39 -60.61 64.59
C PHE A 61 -57.13 -61.98 63.94
N LYS A 62 -55.98 -62.58 64.22
CA LYS A 62 -55.59 -63.88 63.62
C LYS A 62 -56.56 -65.01 63.98
N ASP A 63 -56.98 -65.06 65.25
CA ASP A 63 -57.76 -66.16 65.81
C ASP A 63 -59.17 -65.73 66.26
N TYR A 64 -59.52 -64.44 66.08
CA TYR A 64 -60.79 -63.83 66.50
C TYR A 64 -61.38 -62.95 65.39
N GLY A 65 -62.63 -62.51 65.54
CA GLY A 65 -63.25 -61.52 64.63
C GLY A 65 -62.67 -60.11 64.79
N SER A 66 -63.50 -59.07 64.68
CA SER A 66 -63.08 -57.67 64.88
C SER A 66 -63.03 -57.23 66.34
N GLN A 67 -63.44 -58.09 67.27
CA GLN A 67 -63.49 -57.81 68.70
C GLN A 67 -63.23 -59.08 69.50
N THR A 68 -62.56 -58.93 70.64
CA THR A 68 -62.46 -59.95 71.69
C THR A 68 -62.50 -59.26 73.06
N THR A 69 -62.72 -60.01 74.12
CA THR A 69 -62.83 -59.47 75.48
C THR A 69 -61.92 -60.25 76.42
N ALA A 70 -61.12 -59.53 77.21
CA ALA A 70 -60.47 -60.10 78.38
C ALA A 70 -61.48 -60.01 79.54
N GLY A 71 -61.90 -61.16 80.05
CA GLY A 71 -62.83 -61.25 81.18
C GLY A 71 -62.28 -60.63 82.48
N TYR A 72 -62.80 -61.04 83.62
CA TYR A 72 -62.38 -60.52 84.93
C TYR A 72 -60.85 -60.58 85.14
N LEU A 73 -60.23 -59.47 85.52
CA LEU A 73 -58.82 -59.42 85.92
C LEU A 73 -58.73 -59.57 87.46
N GLU A 74 -58.15 -60.69 87.93
CA GLU A 74 -57.99 -61.00 89.37
C GLU A 74 -56.77 -60.30 90.02
N GLU A 75 -56.81 -60.15 91.34
CA GLU A 75 -55.89 -59.33 92.17
C GLU A 75 -54.39 -59.63 92.02
N SER A 76 -53.98 -60.77 91.45
CA SER A 76 -52.58 -61.17 91.42
C SER A 76 -51.76 -60.64 90.23
N ASP A 77 -52.34 -60.40 89.04
CA ASP A 77 -51.51 -60.10 87.86
C ASP A 77 -52.04 -59.01 86.88
N TYR A 78 -53.28 -58.51 86.99
CA TYR A 78 -53.86 -57.40 86.18
C TYR A 78 -53.32 -57.27 84.73
N THR A 79 -53.23 -58.37 84.00
CA THR A 79 -52.59 -58.43 82.68
C THR A 79 -53.59 -58.88 81.61
N ILE A 80 -53.67 -58.10 80.53
CA ILE A 80 -54.47 -58.37 79.34
C ILE A 80 -53.59 -59.07 78.30
N THR A 81 -54.03 -60.19 77.74
CA THR A 81 -53.35 -60.82 76.59
C THR A 81 -53.82 -60.16 75.30
N LEU A 82 -52.89 -59.65 74.49
CA LEU A 82 -53.19 -58.94 73.26
C LEU A 82 -53.16 -59.92 72.07
N PRO A 83 -54.22 -59.97 71.23
CA PRO A 83 -54.27 -60.86 70.07
C PRO A 83 -53.34 -60.36 68.95
N THR A 84 -52.91 -61.27 68.08
CA THR A 84 -52.14 -60.89 66.88
C THR A 84 -53.04 -60.19 65.87
N VAL A 85 -52.64 -58.98 65.43
CA VAL A 85 -53.34 -58.20 64.41
C VAL A 85 -52.80 -58.54 63.02
N ILE A 86 -53.69 -58.84 62.08
CA ILE A 86 -53.41 -59.00 60.66
C ILE A 86 -53.96 -57.75 59.94
N PRO A 87 -53.09 -56.85 59.45
CA PRO A 87 -53.53 -55.69 58.67
C PRO A 87 -54.14 -56.12 57.33
N LYS A 88 -55.14 -55.36 56.84
CA LYS A 88 -55.64 -55.47 55.47
C LYS A 88 -54.70 -54.72 54.51
N GLU A 89 -54.76 -55.08 53.23
CA GLU A 89 -53.97 -54.45 52.17
C GLU A 89 -54.10 -52.91 52.19
N GLY A 90 -52.95 -52.21 52.14
CA GLY A 90 -52.86 -50.76 52.18
C GLY A 90 -52.83 -50.13 53.59
N TYR A 91 -52.77 -50.96 54.63
CA TYR A 91 -52.58 -50.51 56.01
C TYR A 91 -51.46 -51.30 56.70
N THR A 92 -50.63 -50.58 57.47
CA THR A 92 -49.67 -51.17 58.40
C THR A 92 -50.18 -50.98 59.83
N TRP A 93 -50.22 -52.05 60.61
CA TRP A 93 -50.55 -51.98 62.04
C TRP A 93 -49.42 -51.29 62.81
N THR A 94 -49.77 -50.35 63.68
CA THR A 94 -48.80 -49.48 64.38
C THR A 94 -48.78 -49.67 65.89
N GLY A 95 -49.63 -50.55 66.43
CA GLY A 95 -49.72 -50.80 67.87
C GLY A 95 -51.14 -50.69 68.43
N TRP A 96 -51.25 -50.28 69.68
CA TRP A 96 -52.51 -50.20 70.42
C TRP A 96 -52.71 -48.82 71.05
N GLU A 97 -53.94 -48.33 71.04
CA GLU A 97 -54.39 -47.22 71.87
C GLU A 97 -55.21 -47.79 73.02
N ILE A 98 -54.87 -47.39 74.25
CA ILE A 98 -55.48 -47.90 75.46
C ILE A 98 -56.14 -46.74 76.19
N THR A 99 -57.43 -46.89 76.50
CA THR A 99 -58.21 -45.94 77.30
C THR A 99 -58.64 -46.61 78.61
N GLU A 100 -58.21 -46.08 79.73
CA GLU A 100 -58.62 -46.54 81.06
C GLU A 100 -59.96 -45.90 81.50
N PRO A 101 -60.68 -46.48 82.47
CA PRO A 101 -61.94 -45.95 82.98
C PRO A 101 -61.87 -44.51 83.52
N ASN A 102 -60.69 -44.11 84.00
CA ASN A 102 -60.42 -42.75 84.50
C ASN A 102 -60.27 -41.71 83.37
N GLY A 103 -60.32 -42.14 82.10
CA GLY A 103 -60.17 -41.28 80.91
C GLY A 103 -58.73 -41.12 80.42
N ASN A 104 -57.75 -41.73 81.06
CA ASN A 104 -56.37 -41.71 80.59
C ASN A 104 -56.21 -42.53 79.30
N VAL A 105 -55.55 -41.94 78.31
CA VAL A 105 -55.26 -42.58 77.04
C VAL A 105 -53.76 -42.67 76.83
N TYR A 106 -53.25 -43.84 76.47
CA TYR A 106 -51.84 -44.04 76.12
C TYR A 106 -51.68 -45.01 74.95
N ASN A 107 -50.55 -44.90 74.24
CA ASN A 107 -50.26 -45.69 73.05
C ASN A 107 -49.13 -46.68 73.30
N LEU A 108 -49.27 -47.88 72.76
CA LEU A 108 -48.28 -48.95 72.80
C LEU A 108 -47.89 -49.31 71.36
N SER A 109 -46.72 -48.86 70.91
CA SER A 109 -46.26 -49.01 69.52
C SER A 109 -45.34 -50.22 69.29
N ASP A 110 -45.38 -51.22 70.17
CA ASP A 110 -44.46 -52.35 70.15
C ASP A 110 -45.11 -53.56 69.47
N GLU A 111 -44.65 -53.89 68.26
CA GLU A 111 -45.25 -54.90 67.37
C GLU A 111 -45.21 -56.33 67.94
N VAL A 112 -44.46 -56.57 69.01
CA VAL A 112 -44.21 -57.91 69.55
C VAL A 112 -44.86 -58.14 70.92
N LYS A 113 -45.46 -57.11 71.53
CA LYS A 113 -46.08 -57.27 72.86
C LYS A 113 -47.38 -58.07 72.78
N THR A 114 -47.34 -59.26 73.37
CA THR A 114 -48.49 -60.17 73.51
C THR A 114 -49.27 -59.96 74.81
N SER A 115 -48.82 -59.06 75.69
CA SER A 115 -49.51 -58.75 76.94
C SER A 115 -49.34 -57.30 77.40
N LEU A 116 -50.31 -56.81 78.16
CA LEU A 116 -50.41 -55.46 78.71
C LEU A 116 -50.80 -55.53 80.18
N GLY A 117 -49.96 -54.98 81.07
CA GLY A 117 -50.36 -54.75 82.46
C GLY A 117 -51.21 -53.48 82.59
N VAL A 118 -52.28 -53.54 83.36
CA VAL A 118 -53.16 -52.39 83.64
C VAL A 118 -53.22 -52.10 85.14
N THR A 119 -53.41 -50.84 85.51
CA THR A 119 -53.58 -50.47 86.92
C THR A 119 -54.96 -50.89 87.40
N PRO A 120 -55.12 -51.46 88.61
CA PRO A 120 -56.42 -51.81 89.17
C PRO A 120 -57.36 -50.61 89.19
N CYS A 121 -58.50 -50.72 88.51
CA CYS A 121 -59.51 -49.66 88.43
C CYS A 121 -60.93 -50.23 88.26
N ASP A 122 -61.95 -49.52 88.75
CA ASP A 122 -63.34 -49.93 88.54
C ASP A 122 -63.81 -49.53 87.14
N GLY A 123 -64.05 -50.50 86.25
CA GLY A 123 -64.60 -50.28 84.92
C GLY A 123 -63.82 -50.88 83.74
N GLU A 124 -64.26 -50.48 82.55
CA GLU A 124 -63.78 -50.96 81.25
C GLU A 124 -62.48 -50.29 80.79
N VAL A 125 -61.46 -51.09 80.49
CA VAL A 125 -60.30 -50.65 79.71
C VAL A 125 -60.58 -50.93 78.23
N LYS A 126 -60.54 -49.90 77.39
CA LYS A 126 -60.67 -50.04 75.93
C LYS A 126 -59.30 -50.16 75.30
N VAL A 127 -59.09 -51.19 74.49
CA VAL A 127 -57.84 -51.44 73.77
C VAL A 127 -58.15 -51.52 72.29
N VAL A 128 -57.66 -50.56 71.50
CA VAL A 128 -57.98 -50.43 70.07
C VAL A 128 -56.71 -50.56 69.24
N ALA A 129 -56.70 -51.43 68.24
CA ALA A 129 -55.58 -51.54 67.31
C ALA A 129 -55.45 -50.27 66.45
N THR A 130 -54.26 -49.70 66.38
CA THR A 130 -53.96 -48.51 65.57
C THR A 130 -53.26 -48.89 64.26
N PHE A 131 -53.49 -48.11 63.21
CA PHE A 131 -52.94 -48.35 61.89
C PHE A 131 -52.47 -47.06 61.24
N LYS A 132 -51.47 -47.18 60.36
CA LYS A 132 -51.09 -46.16 59.39
C LYS A 132 -51.49 -46.63 58.00
N LYS A 133 -52.06 -45.71 57.20
CA LYS A 133 -52.31 -45.97 55.78
C LYS A 133 -50.98 -45.99 55.02
N ASP A 134 -50.75 -47.02 54.23
CA ASP A 134 -49.53 -47.17 53.45
C ASP A 134 -49.47 -46.11 52.35
N ALA A 135 -48.25 -45.69 51.98
CA ALA A 135 -48.07 -44.90 50.78
C ALA A 135 -48.51 -45.73 49.56
N PRO A 136 -49.21 -45.14 48.56
CA PRO A 136 -49.57 -45.87 47.35
C PRO A 136 -48.29 -46.45 46.71
N ALA A 137 -48.33 -47.71 46.29
CA ALA A 137 -47.22 -48.34 45.59
C ALA A 137 -46.79 -47.47 44.39
N GLU A 138 -45.49 -47.28 44.17
CA GLU A 138 -44.98 -46.59 42.98
C GLU A 138 -45.52 -47.35 41.75
N LYS A 139 -46.31 -46.68 40.90
CA LYS A 139 -46.76 -47.27 39.64
C LYS A 139 -45.55 -47.56 38.76
N GLU A 140 -45.59 -48.67 38.03
CA GLU A 140 -44.59 -48.94 37.01
C GLU A 140 -44.69 -47.87 35.91
N THR A 141 -43.60 -47.13 35.67
CA THR A 141 -43.48 -46.24 34.50
C THR A 141 -42.57 -46.88 33.48
N THR A 142 -43.04 -46.98 32.24
CA THR A 142 -42.21 -47.38 31.10
C THR A 142 -42.31 -46.32 30.02
N THR A 143 -41.25 -46.12 29.24
CA THR A 143 -41.25 -45.20 28.10
C THR A 143 -40.79 -45.90 26.85
N LEU A 144 -41.62 -45.84 25.80
CA LEU A 144 -41.33 -46.38 24.48
C LEU A 144 -40.87 -45.26 23.55
N VAL A 145 -39.63 -45.37 23.08
CA VAL A 145 -39.06 -44.49 22.05
C VAL A 145 -39.06 -45.21 20.72
N THR A 146 -39.73 -44.64 19.73
CA THR A 146 -39.85 -45.22 18.38
C THR A 146 -39.03 -44.41 17.37
N PHE A 147 -38.10 -45.07 16.68
CA PHE A 147 -37.34 -44.52 15.58
C PHE A 147 -38.00 -44.90 14.26
N ASN A 148 -38.32 -43.91 13.42
CA ASN A 148 -38.97 -44.13 12.13
C ASN A 148 -38.08 -43.69 10.96
N ASN A 149 -38.38 -44.19 9.77
CA ASN A 149 -37.82 -43.68 8.51
C ASN A 149 -38.12 -42.18 8.33
N SER A 150 -37.31 -41.48 7.54
CA SER A 150 -37.59 -40.08 7.20
C SER A 150 -38.92 -39.95 6.45
N PHE A 151 -39.63 -38.83 6.67
CA PHE A 151 -40.92 -38.58 6.02
C PHE A 151 -40.83 -38.52 4.49
N ASP A 152 -39.69 -38.09 3.96
CA ASP A 152 -39.41 -37.99 2.52
C ASP A 152 -38.90 -39.31 1.91
N GLY A 153 -38.69 -40.34 2.74
CA GLY A 153 -38.18 -41.65 2.32
C GLY A 153 -36.70 -41.66 1.90
N ASN A 154 -35.97 -40.57 2.12
CA ASN A 154 -34.55 -40.47 1.74
C ASN A 154 -33.59 -41.05 2.79
N ALA A 155 -34.05 -41.35 4.00
CA ALA A 155 -33.33 -42.16 4.98
C ALA A 155 -34.23 -43.28 5.53
N THR A 156 -33.71 -44.50 5.50
CA THR A 156 -34.39 -45.70 5.99
C THR A 156 -33.55 -46.39 7.05
N LEU A 157 -34.17 -47.02 8.04
CA LEU A 157 -33.46 -47.79 9.06
C LEU A 157 -32.62 -48.89 8.42
N ALA A 158 -31.37 -49.02 8.87
CA ALA A 158 -30.45 -50.03 8.36
C ALA A 158 -30.90 -51.46 8.66
N SER A 159 -31.76 -51.64 9.67
CA SER A 159 -32.42 -52.91 9.98
C SER A 159 -33.40 -53.37 8.89
N GLY A 160 -33.85 -52.48 8.02
CA GLY A 160 -34.88 -52.74 7.02
C GLY A 160 -36.31 -52.70 7.58
N ASN A 161 -36.48 -52.48 8.88
CA ASN A 161 -37.79 -52.35 9.52
C ASN A 161 -38.42 -50.98 9.24
N PRO A 162 -39.76 -50.86 9.29
CA PRO A 162 -40.44 -49.57 9.19
C PRO A 162 -40.21 -48.69 10.43
N ALA A 163 -39.92 -49.31 11.58
CA ALA A 163 -39.59 -48.65 12.83
C ALA A 163 -38.71 -49.55 13.72
N ASP A 164 -37.83 -48.95 14.52
CA ASP A 164 -37.08 -49.61 15.60
C ASP A 164 -37.50 -49.00 16.95
N GLN A 165 -37.62 -49.82 17.99
CA GLN A 165 -38.15 -49.39 19.29
C GLN A 165 -37.18 -49.65 20.43
N VAL A 166 -37.11 -48.72 21.37
CA VAL A 166 -36.32 -48.82 22.59
C VAL A 166 -37.22 -48.51 23.79
N THR A 167 -37.23 -49.40 24.78
CA THR A 167 -38.02 -49.23 26.00
C THR A 167 -37.13 -48.87 27.19
N PHE A 168 -37.50 -47.83 27.92
CA PHE A 168 -36.90 -47.42 29.19
C PHE A 168 -37.82 -47.81 30.35
N GLY A 169 -37.23 -48.25 31.47
CA GLY A 169 -37.95 -48.53 32.71
C GLY A 169 -37.94 -47.33 33.68
N ASN A 170 -38.54 -47.53 34.86
CA ASN A 170 -38.60 -46.55 35.95
C ASN A 170 -37.19 -46.00 36.27
N LYS A 171 -36.99 -44.68 36.11
CA LYS A 171 -35.75 -43.96 36.44
C LYS A 171 -34.50 -44.47 35.66
N ASP A 172 -34.68 -45.03 34.45
CA ASP A 172 -33.57 -45.51 33.62
C ASP A 172 -32.65 -44.34 33.19
N SER A 173 -31.37 -44.45 33.54
CA SER A 173 -30.31 -43.50 33.19
C SER A 173 -29.37 -44.04 32.11
N ALA A 174 -29.70 -45.19 31.51
CA ALA A 174 -28.90 -45.79 30.46
C ALA A 174 -28.81 -44.89 29.23
N VAL A 175 -27.59 -44.80 28.69
CA VAL A 175 -27.32 -44.21 27.39
C VAL A 175 -27.58 -45.27 26.32
N ARG A 176 -28.35 -44.92 25.30
CA ARG A 176 -28.71 -45.81 24.18
C ARG A 176 -28.20 -45.22 22.87
N ASP A 177 -27.77 -46.09 21.97
CA ASP A 177 -27.36 -45.68 20.62
C ASP A 177 -28.58 -45.32 19.77
N ILE A 178 -28.43 -44.31 18.91
CA ILE A 178 -29.40 -44.03 17.85
C ILE A 178 -29.20 -45.10 16.75
N PRO A 179 -30.29 -45.73 16.24
CA PRO A 179 -30.19 -46.70 15.17
C PRO A 179 -29.49 -46.16 13.93
N LYS A 180 -28.83 -47.05 13.18
CA LYS A 180 -28.19 -46.70 11.90
C LYS A 180 -29.23 -46.53 10.79
N TYR A 181 -28.95 -45.63 9.86
CA TYR A 181 -29.80 -45.37 8.69
C TYR A 181 -29.01 -45.53 7.39
N ASN A 182 -29.66 -46.09 6.39
CA ASN A 182 -29.26 -46.05 4.99
C ASN A 182 -29.84 -44.78 4.37
N VAL A 183 -28.97 -43.87 3.94
CA VAL A 183 -29.36 -42.60 3.30
C VAL A 183 -29.19 -42.74 1.79
N LYS A 184 -30.19 -42.28 1.03
CA LYS A 184 -30.18 -42.30 -0.44
C LYS A 184 -29.02 -41.49 -1.01
N ASP A 185 -28.42 -41.97 -2.10
CA ASP A 185 -27.34 -41.27 -2.80
C ASP A 185 -27.74 -39.82 -3.15
N GLY A 186 -26.83 -38.89 -2.85
CA GLY A 186 -27.05 -37.45 -3.02
C GLY A 186 -27.76 -36.76 -1.86
N TYR A 187 -28.07 -37.46 -0.76
CA TYR A 187 -28.68 -36.91 0.45
C TYR A 187 -27.84 -37.17 1.70
N GLU A 188 -28.04 -36.36 2.75
CA GLU A 188 -27.42 -36.53 4.06
C GLU A 188 -28.39 -36.21 5.21
N ILE A 189 -28.18 -36.82 6.38
CA ILE A 189 -28.92 -36.50 7.60
C ILE A 189 -28.34 -35.20 8.18
N THR A 190 -29.19 -34.20 8.37
CA THR A 190 -28.82 -32.89 8.93
C THR A 190 -29.29 -32.68 10.36
N GLY A 191 -30.06 -33.62 10.90
CA GLY A 191 -30.46 -33.64 12.29
C GLY A 191 -31.56 -34.66 12.54
N TRP A 192 -32.19 -34.57 13.70
CA TRP A 192 -33.30 -35.44 14.09
C TRP A 192 -34.44 -34.59 14.65
N THR A 193 -35.67 -34.94 14.27
CA THR A 193 -36.89 -34.41 14.90
C THR A 193 -37.34 -35.39 15.96
N VAL A 194 -37.58 -34.89 17.17
CA VAL A 194 -37.95 -35.69 18.34
C VAL A 194 -39.28 -35.18 18.86
N THR A 195 -40.29 -36.04 18.88
CA THR A 195 -41.66 -35.68 19.26
C THR A 195 -42.11 -36.52 20.45
N GLY A 196 -42.22 -35.87 21.61
CA GLY A 196 -42.81 -36.43 22.82
C GLY A 196 -43.91 -35.51 23.35
N SER A 197 -43.78 -35.01 24.59
CA SER A 197 -44.64 -33.96 25.15
C SER A 197 -44.49 -32.64 24.40
N GLU A 198 -43.28 -32.38 23.91
CA GLU A 198 -42.92 -31.27 23.03
C GLU A 198 -42.12 -31.80 21.83
N THR A 199 -42.07 -31.00 20.76
CA THR A 199 -41.20 -31.30 19.61
C THR A 199 -39.88 -30.56 19.78
N THR A 200 -38.79 -31.32 19.78
CA THR A 200 -37.41 -30.82 19.87
C THR A 200 -36.57 -31.36 18.72
N THR A 201 -35.33 -30.90 18.61
CA THR A 201 -34.39 -31.37 17.59
C THR A 201 -33.08 -31.83 18.21
N TRP A 202 -32.46 -32.84 17.59
CA TRP A 202 -31.09 -33.23 17.88
C TRP A 202 -30.18 -32.88 16.70
N SER A 203 -28.90 -32.60 17.00
CA SER A 203 -27.87 -32.35 15.98
C SER A 203 -27.60 -33.60 15.15
N LYS A 204 -27.12 -33.41 13.90
CA LYS A 204 -26.72 -34.51 13.02
C LYS A 204 -25.66 -35.42 13.61
N ASP A 205 -24.79 -34.88 14.47
CA ASP A 205 -23.66 -35.58 15.06
C ASP A 205 -24.06 -36.36 16.33
N LYS A 206 -25.31 -36.26 16.79
CA LYS A 206 -25.78 -37.03 17.95
C LYS A 206 -25.85 -38.51 17.57
N THR A 207 -25.16 -39.34 18.33
CA THR A 207 -25.07 -40.80 18.13
C THR A 207 -25.72 -41.59 19.25
N THR A 208 -25.92 -40.95 20.42
CA THR A 208 -26.53 -41.58 21.60
C THR A 208 -27.54 -40.66 22.27
N PHE A 209 -28.45 -41.23 23.05
CA PHE A 209 -29.47 -40.49 23.78
C PHE A 209 -29.81 -41.15 25.13
N THR A 210 -30.37 -40.37 26.06
CA THR A 210 -30.96 -40.85 27.31
C THR A 210 -32.46 -40.59 27.35
N LEU A 211 -33.16 -41.14 28.35
CA LEU A 211 -34.60 -40.88 28.53
C LEU A 211 -34.94 -39.38 28.66
N SER A 212 -34.05 -38.57 29.26
CA SER A 212 -34.26 -37.12 29.37
C SER A 212 -34.19 -36.39 28.04
N ASP A 213 -33.50 -36.94 27.03
CA ASP A 213 -33.32 -36.29 25.74
C ASP A 213 -34.58 -36.30 24.85
N VAL A 214 -35.53 -37.21 25.13
CA VAL A 214 -36.69 -37.47 24.27
C VAL A 214 -37.97 -36.74 24.70
N ASN A 215 -37.97 -36.07 25.86
CA ASN A 215 -39.13 -35.37 26.43
C ASN A 215 -40.43 -36.18 26.28
N ALA A 216 -40.46 -37.43 26.78
CA ALA A 216 -41.59 -38.33 26.51
C ALA A 216 -42.95 -37.77 26.97
N ALA A 217 -44.00 -38.02 26.20
CA ALA A 217 -45.38 -37.73 26.57
C ALA A 217 -45.95 -38.86 27.42
N TYR A 218 -46.35 -38.57 28.66
CA TYR A 218 -46.84 -39.57 29.61
C TYR A 218 -48.37 -39.60 29.69
N SER A 219 -48.92 -40.81 29.83
CA SER A 219 -50.33 -41.07 30.10
C SER A 219 -50.47 -42.03 31.30
N ASP A 220 -51.38 -41.71 32.22
CA ASP A 220 -51.69 -42.56 33.39
C ASP A 220 -53.05 -43.22 33.16
N ASN A 221 -53.07 -44.56 33.12
CA ASN A 221 -54.27 -45.36 32.90
C ASN A 221 -54.84 -45.99 34.19
N GLY A 222 -54.33 -45.58 35.36
CA GLY A 222 -54.74 -46.10 36.66
C GLY A 222 -53.83 -47.20 37.20
N GLU A 223 -53.37 -48.13 36.35
CA GLU A 223 -52.50 -49.25 36.74
C GLU A 223 -51.02 -49.00 36.44
N LYS A 224 -50.71 -48.29 35.33
CA LYS A 224 -49.34 -47.98 34.88
C LYS A 224 -49.25 -46.56 34.30
N VAL A 225 -48.03 -46.04 34.23
CA VAL A 225 -47.72 -44.80 33.52
C VAL A 225 -46.92 -45.13 32.26
N GLU A 226 -47.43 -44.78 31.09
CA GLU A 226 -46.79 -45.06 29.80
C GLU A 226 -46.35 -43.76 29.13
N GLY A 227 -45.05 -43.68 28.83
CA GLY A 227 -44.42 -42.59 28.09
C GLY A 227 -44.18 -42.96 26.63
N PHE A 228 -44.38 -42.00 25.72
CA PHE A 228 -44.11 -42.19 24.29
C PHE A 228 -43.27 -41.06 23.71
N ALA A 229 -42.31 -41.40 22.86
CA ALA A 229 -41.59 -40.45 22.02
C ALA A 229 -41.28 -41.05 20.65
N THR A 230 -41.24 -40.21 19.62
CA THR A 230 -40.88 -40.59 18.25
C THR A 230 -39.68 -39.80 17.78
N VAL A 231 -38.73 -40.46 17.12
CA VAL A 231 -37.53 -39.84 16.53
C VAL A 231 -37.51 -40.11 15.03
N VAL A 232 -37.33 -39.06 14.23
CA VAL A 232 -37.28 -39.13 12.77
C VAL A 232 -36.05 -38.38 12.26
N PRO A 233 -35.22 -38.95 11.37
CA PRO A 233 -34.11 -38.23 10.76
C PRO A 233 -34.63 -37.13 9.83
N VAL A 234 -33.97 -35.97 9.90
CA VAL A 234 -34.14 -34.86 8.95
C VAL A 234 -33.10 -35.03 7.86
N VAL A 235 -33.55 -35.11 6.62
CA VAL A 235 -32.70 -35.37 5.46
C VAL A 235 -32.74 -34.18 4.51
N SER A 236 -31.59 -33.78 3.99
CA SER A 236 -31.50 -32.79 2.91
C SER A 236 -30.64 -33.31 1.78
N LYS A 237 -30.85 -32.77 0.58
CA LYS A 237 -29.96 -33.02 -0.55
C LYS A 237 -28.58 -32.46 -0.18
N LYS A 238 -27.52 -33.23 -0.41
CA LYS A 238 -26.15 -32.74 -0.27
C LYS A 238 -26.02 -31.49 -1.15
N GLU A 239 -25.57 -30.39 -0.57
CA GLU A 239 -25.16 -29.26 -1.40
C GLU A 239 -24.04 -29.76 -2.31
N GLU A 240 -24.19 -29.58 -3.62
CA GLU A 240 -23.04 -29.64 -4.52
C GLU A 240 -22.08 -28.58 -4.01
N SER A 241 -20.96 -29.03 -3.42
CA SER A 241 -19.83 -28.17 -3.14
C SER A 241 -19.53 -27.43 -4.44
N LYS A 242 -19.80 -26.11 -4.47
CA LYS A 242 -19.41 -25.27 -5.60
C LYS A 242 -17.94 -25.58 -5.89
N LYS A 243 -17.66 -26.16 -7.06
CA LYS A 243 -16.28 -26.38 -7.50
C LYS A 243 -15.63 -24.99 -7.48
N VAL A 244 -14.63 -24.79 -6.63
CA VAL A 244 -13.82 -23.58 -6.67
C VAL A 244 -13.13 -23.60 -8.02
N VAL A 245 -13.35 -22.58 -8.84
CA VAL A 245 -12.75 -22.46 -10.17
C VAL A 245 -11.75 -21.32 -10.12
N VAL A 246 -10.48 -21.65 -10.28
CA VAL A 246 -9.38 -20.69 -10.36
C VAL A 246 -8.81 -20.74 -11.77
N ASN A 247 -8.80 -19.60 -12.47
CA ASN A 247 -8.16 -19.49 -13.78
C ASN A 247 -7.16 -18.34 -13.77
N ALA A 248 -6.17 -18.40 -14.66
CA ALA A 248 -5.22 -17.30 -14.87
C ALA A 248 -5.00 -17.04 -16.36
N THR A 249 -5.17 -15.80 -16.79
CA THR A 249 -4.86 -15.36 -18.15
C THR A 249 -3.54 -14.59 -18.15
N VAL A 250 -2.56 -15.09 -18.89
CA VAL A 250 -1.25 -14.45 -19.09
C VAL A 250 -1.31 -13.62 -20.37
N LYS A 251 -0.89 -12.36 -20.33
CA LYS A 251 -1.00 -11.41 -21.45
C LYS A 251 0.24 -10.57 -21.64
N VAL A 252 0.53 -10.23 -22.89
CA VAL A 252 1.54 -9.24 -23.29
C VAL A 252 0.88 -8.16 -24.16
N ASP A 253 1.27 -6.90 -23.96
CA ASP A 253 0.81 -5.80 -24.83
C ASP A 253 1.52 -5.92 -26.20
N PRO A 254 0.79 -6.20 -27.30
CA PRO A 254 1.38 -6.44 -28.62
C PRO A 254 2.14 -5.22 -29.18
N ASN A 255 1.89 -4.02 -28.66
CA ASN A 255 2.64 -2.82 -29.09
C ASN A 255 4.01 -2.72 -28.42
N LYS A 256 4.20 -3.39 -27.27
CA LYS A 256 5.40 -3.25 -26.43
C LYS A 256 6.30 -4.48 -26.42
N GLY A 257 5.73 -5.66 -26.69
CA GLY A 257 6.48 -6.90 -26.72
C GLY A 257 5.65 -8.08 -27.21
N TYR A 258 6.26 -9.26 -27.16
CA TYR A 258 5.64 -10.52 -27.53
C TYR A 258 6.25 -11.68 -26.72
N PHE A 259 5.58 -12.83 -26.71
CA PHE A 259 6.13 -14.03 -26.10
C PHE A 259 7.20 -14.65 -27.01
N GLU A 260 8.39 -14.93 -26.48
CA GLU A 260 9.53 -15.45 -27.24
C GLU A 260 9.15 -16.70 -28.07
N VAL A 261 8.34 -17.59 -27.49
CA VAL A 261 7.93 -18.86 -28.10
C VAL A 261 7.05 -18.68 -29.35
N TYR A 262 6.28 -17.59 -29.44
CA TYR A 262 5.39 -17.33 -30.57
C TYR A 262 5.96 -16.30 -31.56
N GLY A 263 7.01 -15.58 -31.17
CA GLY A 263 7.51 -14.43 -31.93
C GLY A 263 6.48 -13.29 -31.96
N ASP A 264 6.64 -12.33 -32.89
CA ASP A 264 5.70 -11.21 -33.06
C ASP A 264 4.40 -11.61 -33.80
N LYS A 265 3.87 -12.79 -33.47
CA LYS A 265 2.64 -13.35 -34.01
C LYS A 265 1.70 -13.70 -32.88
N GLU A 266 0.40 -13.74 -33.19
CA GLU A 266 -0.59 -14.26 -32.24
C GLU A 266 -0.25 -15.70 -31.83
N PRO A 267 -0.53 -16.08 -30.57
CA PRO A 267 -1.34 -15.34 -29.58
C PRO A 267 -0.53 -14.43 -28.63
N TYR A 268 -1.12 -13.28 -28.25
CA TYR A 268 -0.60 -12.36 -27.23
C TYR A 268 -1.21 -12.59 -25.83
N GLU A 269 -2.09 -13.58 -25.71
CA GLU A 269 -2.63 -14.04 -24.44
C GLU A 269 -2.80 -15.57 -24.41
N THR A 270 -2.63 -16.16 -23.24
CA THR A 270 -2.87 -17.59 -22.98
C THR A 270 -3.65 -17.75 -21.68
N THR A 271 -4.74 -18.51 -21.70
CA THR A 271 -5.56 -18.79 -20.51
C THR A 271 -5.24 -20.18 -19.98
N ASN A 272 -4.98 -20.26 -18.67
CA ASN A 272 -4.87 -21.51 -17.93
C ASN A 272 -6.14 -21.67 -17.09
N GLU A 273 -6.95 -22.65 -17.43
CA GLU A 273 -8.22 -22.91 -16.76
C GLU A 273 -8.09 -24.03 -15.73
N ASN A 274 -8.96 -24.01 -14.73
CA ASN A 274 -9.09 -25.06 -13.73
C ASN A 274 -7.82 -25.33 -12.91
N LEU A 275 -7.07 -24.28 -12.57
CA LEU A 275 -5.83 -24.40 -11.81
C LEU A 275 -6.01 -25.07 -10.44
N GLN A 276 -7.24 -25.13 -9.90
CA GLN A 276 -7.53 -25.89 -8.68
C GLN A 276 -7.16 -27.37 -8.77
N ASP A 277 -7.21 -27.97 -9.97
CA ASP A 277 -6.84 -29.38 -10.17
C ASP A 277 -5.32 -29.57 -10.01
N ASP A 278 -4.54 -28.48 -10.17
CA ASP A 278 -3.08 -28.40 -9.96
C ASP A 278 -2.70 -27.69 -8.64
N GLY A 279 -3.63 -27.60 -7.67
CA GLY A 279 -3.37 -26.93 -6.38
C GLY A 279 -3.31 -25.40 -6.46
N CYS A 280 -4.02 -24.81 -7.44
CA CYS A 280 -4.06 -23.38 -7.78
C CYS A 280 -2.69 -22.79 -8.12
N LYS A 281 -1.87 -23.60 -8.78
CA LYS A 281 -0.51 -23.27 -9.15
C LYS A 281 -0.41 -22.99 -10.64
N LEU A 282 0.12 -21.83 -10.99
CA LEU A 282 0.56 -21.54 -12.36
C LEU A 282 2.05 -21.86 -12.47
N GLY A 283 2.36 -22.91 -13.23
CA GLY A 283 3.68 -23.54 -13.24
C GLY A 283 4.80 -22.69 -13.82
N TYR A 284 4.59 -22.03 -14.96
CA TYR A 284 5.63 -21.23 -15.61
C TYR A 284 5.05 -20.03 -16.35
N LEU A 285 5.79 -18.92 -16.30
CA LEU A 285 5.53 -17.75 -17.14
C LEU A 285 6.42 -17.81 -18.38
N PRO A 286 5.88 -17.53 -19.57
CA PRO A 286 6.66 -17.52 -20.81
C PRO A 286 7.70 -16.39 -20.80
N LYS A 287 8.77 -16.55 -21.56
CA LYS A 287 9.73 -15.46 -21.80
C LYS A 287 9.12 -14.38 -22.68
N VAL A 288 9.44 -13.12 -22.39
CA VAL A 288 8.94 -11.94 -23.11
C VAL A 288 10.10 -11.24 -23.79
N VAL A 289 9.91 -10.89 -25.05
CA VAL A 289 10.82 -10.04 -25.82
C VAL A 289 10.18 -8.67 -25.97
N ALA A 290 10.88 -7.62 -25.55
CA ALA A 290 10.44 -6.24 -25.76
C ALA A 290 10.71 -5.79 -27.20
N LYS A 291 9.80 -4.97 -27.75
CA LYS A 291 10.01 -4.28 -29.04
C LYS A 291 10.92 -3.07 -28.85
N ASP A 292 11.50 -2.60 -29.95
CA ASP A 292 12.35 -1.40 -29.95
C ASP A 292 11.65 -0.23 -29.26
N GLY A 293 12.39 0.48 -28.41
CA GLY A 293 11.85 1.57 -27.59
C GLY A 293 11.24 1.13 -26.25
N TYR A 294 11.21 -0.17 -25.93
CA TYR A 294 10.73 -0.67 -24.63
C TYR A 294 11.74 -1.60 -23.96
N THR A 295 11.73 -1.61 -22.63
CA THR A 295 12.40 -2.60 -21.79
C THR A 295 11.35 -3.37 -21.01
N TRP A 296 11.38 -4.70 -21.09
CA TRP A 296 10.53 -5.55 -20.25
C TRP A 296 11.01 -5.50 -18.80
N THR A 297 10.09 -5.25 -17.87
CA THR A 297 10.42 -5.03 -16.44
C THR A 297 9.88 -6.11 -15.51
N GLY A 298 9.13 -7.10 -16.03
CA GLY A 298 8.61 -8.20 -15.23
C GLY A 298 7.15 -8.53 -15.51
N TRP A 299 6.51 -9.20 -14.53
CA TRP A 299 5.09 -9.47 -14.52
C TRP A 299 4.37 -8.80 -13.36
N LYS A 300 3.09 -8.51 -13.57
CA LYS A 300 2.15 -8.00 -12.58
C LYS A 300 0.87 -8.83 -12.61
N VAL A 301 0.36 -9.21 -11.44
CA VAL A 301 -0.82 -10.05 -11.30
C VAL A 301 -1.95 -9.28 -10.63
N LYS A 302 -3.15 -9.40 -11.19
CA LYS A 302 -4.38 -8.80 -10.66
C LYS A 302 -5.48 -9.83 -10.43
N ASP A 303 -6.30 -9.62 -9.41
CA ASP A 303 -7.58 -10.35 -9.23
C ASP A 303 -8.69 -9.77 -10.14
N GLU A 304 -9.91 -10.34 -10.14
CA GLU A 304 -11.05 -9.78 -10.92
C GLU A 304 -11.45 -8.38 -10.48
N GLY A 305 -11.16 -8.01 -9.23
CA GLY A 305 -11.38 -6.66 -8.72
C GLY A 305 -10.38 -5.65 -9.27
N GLY A 306 -9.34 -6.10 -9.99
CA GLY A 306 -8.24 -5.28 -10.49
C GLY A 306 -7.18 -4.97 -9.45
N ASN A 307 -7.27 -5.55 -8.24
CA ASN A 307 -6.28 -5.33 -7.18
C ASN A 307 -5.00 -6.08 -7.52
N VAL A 308 -3.86 -5.44 -7.27
CA VAL A 308 -2.55 -6.04 -7.51
C VAL A 308 -2.24 -7.03 -6.41
N VAL A 309 -2.08 -8.30 -6.78
CA VAL A 309 -1.78 -9.40 -5.86
C VAL A 309 -0.29 -9.71 -5.86
N TYR A 310 0.34 -9.61 -7.03
CA TYR A 310 1.80 -9.73 -7.19
C TYR A 310 2.31 -8.66 -8.15
N SER A 311 3.54 -8.20 -7.93
CA SER A 311 4.22 -7.24 -8.81
C SER A 311 5.73 -7.51 -8.87
N ASN A 312 6.40 -6.95 -9.87
CA ASN A 312 7.86 -6.98 -10.04
C ASN A 312 8.43 -8.42 -10.09
N ILE A 313 7.72 -9.33 -10.75
CA ILE A 313 8.20 -10.70 -10.96
C ILE A 313 9.16 -10.69 -12.16
N THR A 314 10.46 -10.71 -11.90
CA THR A 314 11.53 -10.44 -12.89
C THR A 314 12.32 -11.68 -13.33
N THR A 315 11.97 -12.88 -12.84
CA THR A 315 12.76 -14.09 -13.10
C THR A 315 11.99 -15.12 -13.92
N ASP A 316 12.77 -15.93 -14.64
CA ASP A 316 12.34 -17.00 -15.54
C ASP A 316 11.60 -18.13 -14.82
N THR A 317 11.55 -18.14 -13.49
CA THR A 317 11.03 -19.26 -12.68
C THR A 317 10.34 -18.77 -11.40
N PHE A 318 9.08 -18.37 -11.51
CA PHE A 318 8.24 -18.20 -10.33
C PHE A 318 6.97 -19.01 -10.50
N GLU A 319 6.78 -19.98 -9.61
CA GLU A 319 5.49 -20.65 -9.47
C GLU A 319 4.54 -19.69 -8.77
N LEU A 320 3.46 -19.28 -9.45
CA LEU A 320 2.46 -18.41 -8.84
C LEU A 320 1.40 -19.27 -8.17
N MET A 321 1.25 -19.08 -6.87
CA MET A 321 0.21 -19.73 -6.06
C MET A 321 -0.97 -18.77 -5.89
N PHE A 322 -2.17 -19.24 -6.22
CA PHE A 322 -3.42 -18.50 -6.08
C PHE A 322 -4.26 -19.02 -4.91
N ASP A 323 -5.21 -18.21 -4.44
CA ASP A 323 -6.10 -18.58 -3.35
C ASP A 323 -7.13 -19.63 -3.80
N CYS A 324 -6.93 -20.89 -3.39
CA CYS A 324 -7.85 -21.99 -3.69
C CYS A 324 -9.18 -21.95 -2.93
N THR A 325 -9.40 -21.01 -2.01
CA THR A 325 -10.62 -20.98 -1.19
C THR A 325 -11.79 -20.29 -1.88
N LYS A 326 -11.55 -19.60 -3.01
CA LYS A 326 -12.55 -18.81 -3.73
C LYS A 326 -12.42 -19.01 -5.24
N SER A 327 -13.56 -19.08 -5.92
CA SER A 327 -13.57 -19.02 -7.39
C SER A 327 -13.18 -17.62 -7.85
N GLN A 328 -12.13 -17.51 -8.66
CA GLN A 328 -11.51 -16.24 -9.01
C GLN A 328 -10.70 -16.38 -10.31
N ASN A 329 -10.87 -15.45 -11.25
CA ASN A 329 -9.94 -15.27 -12.35
C ASN A 329 -8.81 -14.30 -11.98
N TYR A 330 -7.60 -14.62 -12.41
CA TYR A 330 -6.43 -13.74 -12.29
C TYR A 330 -5.94 -13.31 -13.67
N THR A 331 -5.41 -12.09 -13.76
CA THR A 331 -4.72 -11.62 -14.97
C THR A 331 -3.25 -11.40 -14.64
N VAL A 332 -2.36 -12.03 -15.41
CA VAL A 332 -0.91 -11.86 -15.33
C VAL A 332 -0.47 -11.06 -16.55
N GLU A 333 -0.07 -9.80 -16.35
CA GLU A 333 0.30 -8.88 -17.42
C GLU A 333 1.81 -8.64 -17.42
N ALA A 334 2.43 -8.71 -18.60
CA ALA A 334 3.82 -8.29 -18.78
C ALA A 334 3.92 -6.76 -18.60
N THR A 335 4.91 -6.31 -17.84
CA THR A 335 5.18 -4.89 -17.63
C THR A 335 6.36 -4.43 -18.45
N PHE A 336 6.27 -3.19 -18.93
CA PHE A 336 7.28 -2.56 -19.76
C PHE A 336 7.54 -1.15 -19.28
N GLU A 337 8.78 -0.72 -19.41
CA GLU A 337 9.19 0.67 -19.30
C GLU A 337 9.56 1.17 -20.69
N GLU A 338 9.10 2.37 -21.04
CA GLU A 338 9.47 3.01 -22.29
C GLU A 338 10.91 3.51 -22.16
N ASN A 339 11.77 3.07 -23.06
CA ASN A 339 13.13 3.55 -23.14
C ASN A 339 13.05 5.00 -23.59
N LYS A 340 13.24 5.93 -22.65
CA LYS A 340 13.40 7.33 -23.00
C LYS A 340 14.56 7.41 -23.98
N ALA A 341 14.31 7.93 -25.18
CA ALA A 341 15.38 8.33 -26.08
C ALA A 341 16.30 9.24 -25.28
N GLU A 342 17.58 8.87 -25.16
CA GLU A 342 18.54 9.73 -24.51
C GLU A 342 18.55 11.07 -25.28
N GLU A 343 18.15 12.14 -24.60
CA GLU A 343 18.07 13.46 -25.21
C GLU A 343 19.45 13.83 -25.76
N LYS A 344 19.53 14.00 -27.09
CA LYS A 344 20.76 14.47 -27.71
C LYS A 344 20.98 15.92 -27.33
N THR A 345 22.19 16.23 -26.89
CA THR A 345 22.59 17.59 -26.53
C THR A 345 23.75 18.05 -27.39
N VAL A 346 23.91 19.36 -27.51
CA VAL A 346 24.95 20.02 -28.27
C VAL A 346 25.77 20.91 -27.35
N GLU A 347 27.10 20.86 -27.52
CA GLU A 347 28.05 21.78 -26.94
C GLU A 347 28.71 22.62 -28.03
N VAL A 348 28.62 23.94 -27.89
CA VAL A 348 29.17 24.92 -28.84
C VAL A 348 30.30 25.69 -28.16
N TYR A 349 31.44 25.78 -28.85
CA TYR A 349 32.66 26.39 -28.34
C TYR A 349 33.12 27.53 -29.26
N PHE A 350 33.16 28.75 -28.74
CA PHE A 350 33.77 29.89 -29.41
C PHE A 350 35.21 30.05 -28.92
N ASN A 351 36.18 29.98 -29.85
CA ASN A 351 37.60 29.95 -29.52
C ASN A 351 38.41 30.90 -30.40
N ILE A 352 39.15 31.83 -29.79
CA ILE A 352 40.17 32.63 -30.49
C ILE A 352 41.51 31.89 -30.39
N ILE A 353 41.92 31.27 -31.50
CA ILE A 353 43.17 30.50 -31.57
C ILE A 353 44.40 31.40 -31.39
N TYR A 354 44.34 32.64 -31.90
CA TYR A 354 45.44 33.59 -31.89
C TYR A 354 45.02 34.87 -31.17
N SER A 355 45.27 34.94 -29.85
CA SER A 355 44.89 36.09 -29.01
C SER A 355 45.57 37.41 -29.41
N GLU A 356 46.65 37.34 -30.21
CA GLU A 356 47.28 38.51 -30.83
C GLU A 356 46.38 39.19 -31.87
N LYS A 357 45.42 38.47 -32.47
CA LYS A 357 44.55 39.00 -33.53
C LYS A 357 43.26 39.63 -32.99
N GLY A 358 42.79 39.17 -31.83
CA GLY A 358 41.60 39.71 -31.19
C GLY A 358 41.29 39.07 -29.85
N SER A 359 40.18 39.50 -29.25
CA SER A 359 39.69 39.04 -27.95
C SER A 359 38.16 39.08 -27.90
N PHE A 360 37.57 38.32 -26.98
CA PHE A 360 36.17 38.47 -26.59
C PHE A 360 36.11 39.47 -25.42
N PRO A 361 35.70 40.74 -25.62
CA PRO A 361 35.88 41.80 -24.62
C PRO A 361 35.08 41.58 -23.33
N ASP A 362 33.97 40.84 -23.42
CA ASP A 362 33.11 40.51 -22.26
C ASP A 362 33.61 39.29 -21.47
N TYR A 363 34.72 38.68 -21.90
CA TYR A 363 35.26 37.45 -21.34
C TYR A 363 36.75 37.60 -21.04
N ALA A 364 37.29 36.73 -20.18
CA ALA A 364 38.70 36.83 -19.80
C ALA A 364 39.62 36.47 -20.99
N PRO A 365 40.83 37.06 -21.09
CA PRO A 365 41.71 36.97 -22.28
C PRO A 365 42.31 35.59 -22.61
N SER A 366 41.77 34.51 -22.04
CA SER A 366 42.14 33.11 -22.33
C SER A 366 40.95 32.14 -22.25
N THR A 367 39.71 32.65 -22.17
CA THR A 367 38.54 31.78 -22.02
C THR A 367 37.93 31.43 -23.36
N VAL A 368 37.78 30.13 -23.61
CA VAL A 368 36.82 29.59 -24.57
C VAL A 368 35.43 29.89 -24.06
N VAL A 369 34.57 30.51 -24.87
CA VAL A 369 33.17 30.75 -24.51
C VAL A 369 32.37 29.53 -24.93
N SER A 370 31.72 28.85 -23.98
CA SER A 370 31.02 27.60 -24.25
C SER A 370 29.54 27.67 -23.89
N PHE A 371 28.69 27.14 -24.76
CA PHE A 371 27.29 26.86 -24.51
C PHE A 371 27.12 25.35 -24.45
N LYS A 372 26.60 24.82 -23.34
CA LYS A 372 26.54 23.37 -23.10
C LYS A 372 25.13 22.91 -22.80
N GLY A 373 24.84 21.65 -23.11
CA GLY A 373 23.56 21.03 -22.80
C GLY A 373 22.39 21.59 -23.61
N ILE A 374 22.64 22.14 -24.80
CA ILE A 374 21.56 22.62 -25.68
C ILE A 374 20.86 21.41 -26.31
N ALA A 375 19.54 21.30 -26.20
CA ALA A 375 18.80 20.22 -26.87
C ALA A 375 19.04 20.26 -28.39
N ALA A 376 19.37 19.12 -29.00
CA ALA A 376 19.80 19.05 -30.41
C ALA A 376 18.70 19.40 -31.44
N ASP A 377 17.44 19.35 -31.03
CA ASP A 377 16.24 19.62 -31.82
C ASP A 377 15.58 20.96 -31.46
N THR A 378 16.25 21.82 -30.69
CA THR A 378 15.70 23.13 -30.31
C THR A 378 15.74 24.13 -31.46
N ASP A 379 14.66 24.89 -31.62
CA ASP A 379 14.60 26.08 -32.48
C ASP A 379 15.12 27.35 -31.78
N GLN A 380 15.64 27.22 -30.55
CA GLN A 380 16.19 28.33 -29.78
C GLN A 380 17.43 28.92 -30.47
N GLN A 381 17.43 30.24 -30.60
CA GLN A 381 18.57 31.04 -31.05
C GLN A 381 19.35 31.57 -29.85
N PHE A 382 20.68 31.56 -29.95
CA PHE A 382 21.61 32.01 -28.93
C PHE A 382 22.47 33.16 -29.46
N GLU A 383 22.80 34.14 -28.61
CA GLU A 383 23.64 35.27 -29.03
C GLU A 383 25.10 34.84 -29.23
N ILE A 384 25.69 35.31 -30.33
CA ILE A 384 27.11 35.12 -30.64
C ILE A 384 27.94 36.08 -29.77
N PRO A 385 29.05 35.63 -29.13
CA PRO A 385 29.94 36.51 -28.37
C PRO A 385 30.52 37.65 -29.22
N ALA A 386 30.56 38.85 -28.66
CA ALA A 386 31.19 39.99 -29.31
C ALA A 386 32.69 39.74 -29.54
N VAL A 387 33.22 40.17 -30.69
CA VAL A 387 34.65 40.05 -31.03
C VAL A 387 35.26 41.44 -31.18
N LYS A 388 36.39 41.65 -30.53
CA LYS A 388 37.22 42.83 -30.69
C LYS A 388 38.52 42.45 -31.39
N ALA A 389 38.77 42.96 -32.59
CA ALA A 389 40.07 42.85 -33.24
C ALA A 389 41.12 43.73 -32.54
N ASN A 390 42.35 43.26 -32.46
CA ASN A 390 43.48 44.03 -31.96
C ASN A 390 44.07 44.92 -33.08
N ASP A 391 44.90 45.90 -32.69
CA ASP A 391 45.55 46.82 -33.64
C ASP A 391 46.29 46.07 -34.75
N GLY A 392 46.15 46.55 -35.98
CA GLY A 392 46.69 45.89 -37.18
C GLY A 392 45.88 44.70 -37.69
N TYR A 393 44.73 44.38 -37.09
CA TYR A 393 43.82 43.32 -37.55
C TYR A 393 42.38 43.81 -37.71
N LYS A 394 41.65 43.17 -38.63
CA LYS A 394 40.23 43.37 -38.88
C LYS A 394 39.52 42.02 -38.76
N PHE A 395 38.47 41.98 -37.94
CA PHE A 395 37.58 40.82 -37.85
C PHE A 395 36.76 40.69 -39.13
N THR A 396 36.75 39.51 -39.75
CA THR A 396 36.16 39.28 -41.08
C THR A 396 35.02 38.28 -41.13
N GLY A 397 34.85 37.45 -40.09
CA GLY A 397 33.78 36.46 -40.04
C GLY A 397 34.10 35.33 -39.08
N TRP A 398 33.36 34.24 -39.17
CA TRP A 398 33.54 33.06 -38.33
C TRP A 398 33.72 31.82 -39.18
N LYS A 399 34.67 30.98 -38.80
CA LYS A 399 34.78 29.60 -39.28
C LYS A 399 34.08 28.67 -38.31
N VAL A 400 33.13 27.88 -38.79
CA VAL A 400 32.31 26.95 -38.00
C VAL A 400 32.64 25.52 -38.39
N GLU A 401 32.95 24.70 -37.39
CA GLU A 401 33.37 23.30 -37.54
C GLU A 401 32.47 22.43 -36.67
N GLY A 402 31.53 21.73 -37.30
CA GLY A 402 30.62 20.79 -36.66
C GLY A 402 30.33 19.61 -37.58
N ALA A 403 29.05 19.35 -37.87
CA ALA A 403 28.63 18.32 -38.83
C ALA A 403 29.28 18.55 -40.21
N GLU A 404 29.35 19.81 -40.61
CA GLU A 404 30.05 20.29 -41.79
C GLU A 404 30.89 21.54 -41.44
N THR A 405 31.82 21.91 -42.31
CA THR A 405 32.56 23.18 -42.21
C THR A 405 31.79 24.29 -42.93
N GLN A 406 31.53 25.39 -42.24
CA GLN A 406 30.80 26.54 -42.77
C GLN A 406 31.53 27.85 -42.41
N ASN A 407 31.24 28.92 -43.15
CA ASN A 407 31.71 30.27 -42.83
C ASN A 407 30.50 31.17 -42.58
N TRP A 408 30.52 31.94 -41.50
CA TRP A 408 29.52 32.97 -41.20
C TRP A 408 30.11 34.36 -41.33
N ASP A 409 29.27 35.32 -41.71
CA ASP A 409 29.67 36.71 -41.86
C ASP A 409 29.99 37.38 -40.51
N ALA A 410 30.78 38.45 -40.54
CA ALA A 410 31.18 39.20 -39.34
C ALA A 410 30.01 39.86 -38.59
N ASP A 411 28.87 40.07 -39.26
CA ASP A 411 27.66 40.67 -38.69
C ASP A 411 26.67 39.64 -38.13
N ALA A 412 27.02 38.35 -38.13
CA ALA A 412 26.22 37.29 -37.51
C ALA A 412 25.99 37.59 -36.02
N LYS A 413 24.71 37.61 -35.61
CA LYS A 413 24.30 37.97 -34.24
C LYS A 413 23.86 36.78 -33.38
N THR A 414 23.29 35.76 -34.01
CA THR A 414 22.76 34.60 -33.31
C THR A 414 23.13 33.30 -34.03
N PHE A 415 23.10 32.19 -33.29
CA PHE A 415 23.26 30.85 -33.83
C PHE A 415 22.17 29.90 -33.31
N GLY A 416 21.83 28.89 -34.11
CA GLY A 416 21.04 27.73 -33.72
C GLY A 416 21.87 26.45 -33.84
N VAL A 417 21.45 25.37 -33.18
CA VAL A 417 22.24 24.11 -33.14
C VAL A 417 21.71 23.00 -34.05
N THR A 418 20.47 23.13 -34.54
CA THR A 418 19.81 22.12 -35.39
C THR A 418 20.60 21.87 -36.66
N GLY A 419 21.11 20.65 -36.83
CA GLY A 419 21.93 20.24 -37.97
C GLY A 419 23.36 20.78 -37.97
N LEU A 420 23.78 21.53 -36.94
CA LEU A 420 25.11 22.15 -36.88
C LEU A 420 26.17 21.21 -36.28
N ALA A 421 25.80 20.37 -35.31
CA ALA A 421 26.73 19.61 -34.47
C ALA A 421 27.16 18.26 -35.05
N HIS A 422 28.44 17.92 -34.90
CA HIS A 422 28.93 16.58 -35.17
C HIS A 422 28.73 15.68 -33.95
N PHE A 423 28.05 14.55 -34.13
CA PHE A 423 27.85 13.54 -33.08
C PHE A 423 28.82 12.37 -33.30
N PRO A 424 29.82 12.18 -32.41
CA PRO A 424 30.67 10.99 -32.46
C PRO A 424 29.85 9.70 -32.37
N GLU A 425 30.35 8.62 -32.98
CA GLU A 425 29.67 7.32 -32.95
C GLU A 425 29.45 6.85 -31.50
N GLY A 426 28.19 6.54 -31.16
CA GLY A 426 27.80 6.15 -29.80
C GLY A 426 27.67 7.28 -28.78
N SER A 427 27.81 8.56 -29.17
CA SER A 427 27.63 9.72 -28.29
C SER A 427 26.27 10.40 -28.49
N ASN A 428 25.63 10.80 -27.38
CA ASN A 428 24.47 11.71 -27.40
C ASN A 428 24.86 13.19 -27.28
N VAL A 429 26.16 13.48 -27.19
CA VAL A 429 26.68 14.85 -27.15
C VAL A 429 27.32 15.16 -28.51
N GLY A 430 26.79 16.18 -29.17
CA GLY A 430 27.33 16.74 -30.40
C GLY A 430 28.19 17.96 -30.14
N TYR A 431 29.20 18.18 -30.97
CA TYR A 431 30.19 19.25 -30.78
C TYR A 431 30.22 20.21 -31.98
N VAL A 432 30.36 21.50 -31.69
CA VAL A 432 30.61 22.57 -32.66
C VAL A 432 31.73 23.47 -32.15
N THR A 433 32.71 23.77 -33.00
CA THR A 433 33.74 24.79 -32.73
C THR A 433 33.56 25.97 -33.69
N ILE A 434 33.55 27.18 -33.15
CA ILE A 434 33.36 28.42 -33.90
C ILE A 434 34.57 29.32 -33.62
N THR A 435 35.32 29.65 -34.67
CA THR A 435 36.57 30.40 -34.58
C THR A 435 36.43 31.71 -35.34
N PRO A 436 36.65 32.88 -34.73
CA PRO A 436 36.66 34.15 -35.45
C PRO A 436 37.86 34.24 -36.39
N GLU A 437 37.62 34.77 -37.58
CA GLU A 437 38.63 35.00 -38.61
C GLU A 437 39.04 36.47 -38.66
N PHE A 438 40.32 36.70 -38.91
CA PHE A 438 40.90 38.04 -38.95
C PHE A 438 41.82 38.19 -40.16
N GLU A 439 41.77 39.37 -40.78
CA GLU A 439 42.71 39.83 -41.79
C GLU A 439 43.66 40.87 -41.20
N LYS A 440 44.91 40.88 -41.68
CA LYS A 440 45.87 41.92 -41.29
C LYS A 440 45.53 43.20 -42.05
N VAL A 441 45.42 44.31 -41.33
CA VAL A 441 45.26 45.64 -41.93
C VAL A 441 46.66 46.14 -42.29
N GLU A 442 46.90 46.44 -43.56
CA GLU A 442 48.15 47.07 -43.98
C GLU A 442 48.22 48.49 -43.42
N GLU A 443 49.25 48.78 -42.63
CA GLU A 443 49.50 50.12 -42.13
C GLU A 443 50.04 50.99 -43.28
N THR A 444 49.32 52.06 -43.63
CA THR A 444 49.90 53.15 -44.42
C THR A 444 50.92 53.90 -43.57
N PRO A 445 52.20 54.00 -43.95
CA PRO A 445 53.21 54.67 -43.15
C PRO A 445 52.88 56.15 -42.97
N ALA A 446 53.09 56.66 -41.75
CA ALA A 446 52.98 58.07 -41.45
C ALA A 446 53.94 58.88 -42.32
N VAL A 447 53.44 59.91 -43.01
CA VAL A 447 54.25 60.77 -43.88
C VAL A 447 55.22 61.57 -43.00
N ALA A 448 56.52 61.43 -43.26
CA ALA A 448 57.54 62.24 -42.60
C ALA A 448 57.36 63.72 -42.99
N VAL A 449 57.22 64.61 -42.01
CA VAL A 449 56.95 66.04 -42.25
C VAL A 449 58.25 66.82 -42.21
N ALA A 450 58.56 67.57 -43.27
CA ALA A 450 59.75 68.42 -43.35
C ALA A 450 59.39 69.90 -43.52
N ASN A 451 60.07 70.79 -42.80
CA ASN A 451 59.91 72.24 -42.90
C ASN A 451 61.27 72.93 -43.07
N ALA A 452 61.32 74.13 -43.64
CA ALA A 452 62.53 74.94 -43.75
C ALA A 452 62.26 76.42 -43.49
N THR A 453 63.14 77.06 -42.73
CA THR A 453 63.09 78.49 -42.44
C THR A 453 64.33 79.17 -43.01
N VAL A 454 64.14 80.13 -43.91
CA VAL A 454 65.23 80.90 -44.54
C VAL A 454 65.47 82.17 -43.74
N VAL A 455 66.70 82.45 -43.34
CA VAL A 455 67.07 83.57 -42.45
C VAL A 455 68.26 84.39 -42.93
N ILE A 456 68.30 85.67 -42.56
CA ILE A 456 69.41 86.59 -42.83
C ILE A 456 69.61 87.52 -41.62
N ASP A 457 70.86 87.88 -41.33
CA ASP A 457 71.16 88.92 -40.33
C ASP A 457 70.81 90.31 -40.90
N SER A 458 69.85 90.99 -40.28
CA SER A 458 69.43 92.33 -40.70
C SER A 458 70.53 93.37 -40.60
N ASN A 459 71.59 93.15 -39.84
CA ASN A 459 72.74 94.06 -39.77
C ASN A 459 73.66 93.93 -40.98
N GLU A 460 73.60 92.80 -41.68
CA GLU A 460 74.52 92.45 -42.77
C GLU A 460 73.84 92.54 -44.14
N GLY A 461 72.55 92.21 -44.24
CA GLY A 461 71.81 92.23 -45.50
C GLY A 461 70.30 92.21 -45.36
N SER A 462 69.60 92.06 -46.49
CA SER A 462 68.15 91.87 -46.56
C SER A 462 67.77 90.98 -47.74
N PHE A 463 66.53 90.47 -47.74
CA PHE A 463 65.96 89.74 -48.88
C PHE A 463 65.29 90.72 -49.86
N GLU A 464 65.67 90.67 -51.14
CA GLU A 464 65.11 91.53 -52.17
C GLU A 464 63.61 91.27 -52.36
N GLY A 465 62.79 92.33 -52.30
CA GLY A 465 61.34 92.21 -52.52
C GLY A 465 60.52 91.73 -51.31
N TYR A 466 61.16 91.44 -50.16
CA TYR A 466 60.49 90.95 -48.95
C TYR A 466 60.38 91.99 -47.81
N GLY A 467 60.57 93.28 -48.11
CA GLY A 467 60.48 94.35 -47.12
C GLY A 467 61.58 94.25 -46.06
N GLU A 468 61.21 94.40 -44.78
CA GLU A 468 62.13 94.24 -43.63
C GLU A 468 62.18 92.81 -43.07
N ALA A 469 61.61 91.83 -43.78
CA ALA A 469 61.59 90.45 -43.33
C ALA A 469 63.01 89.85 -43.30
N THR A 470 63.41 89.34 -42.14
CA THR A 470 64.67 88.60 -41.95
C THR A 470 64.49 87.10 -41.92
N GLN A 471 63.24 86.62 -42.00
CA GLN A 471 62.87 85.21 -41.90
C GLN A 471 61.71 84.87 -42.85
N LEU A 472 61.82 83.75 -43.56
CA LEU A 472 60.78 83.19 -44.43
C LEU A 472 60.54 81.71 -44.10
N ASP A 473 59.33 81.37 -43.65
CA ASP A 473 58.98 79.99 -43.25
C ASP A 473 58.34 79.20 -44.41
N ASN A 474 58.80 77.96 -44.61
CA ASN A 474 58.27 77.02 -45.59
C ASN A 474 57.89 75.72 -44.87
N LYS A 475 56.63 75.33 -44.97
CA LYS A 475 56.09 74.17 -44.27
C LYS A 475 55.66 73.09 -45.25
N ASN A 476 55.58 71.86 -44.78
CA ASN A 476 55.09 70.70 -45.52
C ASN A 476 55.86 70.43 -46.82
N LEU A 477 57.18 70.48 -46.78
CA LEU A 477 58.04 70.25 -47.95
C LEU A 477 57.82 68.86 -48.57
N GLN A 478 57.30 67.88 -47.83
CA GLN A 478 56.89 66.58 -48.38
C GLN A 478 55.85 66.69 -49.50
N GLU A 479 55.02 67.74 -49.52
CA GLU A 479 54.07 68.02 -50.62
C GLU A 479 54.78 68.52 -51.89
N ALA A 480 56.02 69.00 -51.74
CA ALA A 480 56.90 69.45 -52.82
C ALA A 480 58.11 68.51 -53.00
N GLU A 481 57.93 67.21 -52.72
CA GLU A 481 58.98 66.18 -52.84
C GLU A 481 60.26 66.51 -52.04
N TYR A 482 60.10 67.15 -50.88
CA TYR A 482 61.18 67.62 -49.99
C TYR A 482 62.08 68.70 -50.62
N ASN A 483 61.56 69.47 -51.57
CA ASN A 483 62.29 70.56 -52.22
C ASN A 483 61.81 71.94 -51.77
N LEU A 484 62.74 72.79 -51.35
CA LEU A 484 62.55 74.23 -51.33
C LEU A 484 62.92 74.79 -52.70
N GLY A 485 61.93 74.95 -53.56
CA GLY A 485 62.11 75.33 -54.98
C GLY A 485 62.57 76.78 -55.23
N PHE A 486 62.71 77.60 -54.18
CA PHE A 486 63.08 79.00 -54.31
C PHE A 486 63.91 79.48 -53.11
N LEU A 487 65.05 80.13 -53.39
CA LEU A 487 65.82 80.93 -52.45
C LEU A 487 65.73 82.41 -52.86
N PRO A 488 65.48 83.32 -51.90
CA PRO A 488 65.35 84.75 -52.20
C PRO A 488 66.69 85.34 -52.62
N THR A 489 66.66 86.37 -53.47
CA THR A 489 67.85 87.16 -53.76
C THR A 489 68.31 87.91 -52.51
N VAL A 490 69.60 87.82 -52.17
CA VAL A 490 70.19 88.50 -51.01
C VAL A 490 70.83 89.81 -51.45
N VAL A 491 70.46 90.91 -50.77
CA VAL A 491 71.06 92.23 -50.93
C VAL A 491 71.96 92.50 -49.72
N ALA A 492 73.27 92.49 -49.93
CA ALA A 492 74.23 92.83 -48.88
C ALA A 492 74.23 94.34 -48.61
N LYS A 493 74.36 94.74 -47.33
CA LYS A 493 74.59 96.14 -46.95
C LYS A 493 76.02 96.57 -47.29
N ASP A 494 76.25 97.88 -47.35
CA ASP A 494 77.56 98.48 -47.61
C ASP A 494 78.64 97.88 -46.69
N GLY A 495 79.71 97.38 -47.31
CA GLY A 495 80.80 96.73 -46.61
C GLY A 495 80.62 95.23 -46.36
N TYR A 496 79.56 94.59 -46.86
CA TYR A 496 79.39 93.13 -46.86
C TYR A 496 79.28 92.55 -48.27
N THR A 497 79.64 91.28 -48.42
CA THR A 497 79.45 90.48 -49.64
C THR A 497 78.73 89.19 -49.31
N PHE A 498 77.65 88.88 -50.02
CA PHE A 498 76.95 87.61 -49.91
C PHE A 498 77.81 86.47 -50.50
N LYS A 499 78.01 85.40 -49.73
CA LYS A 499 78.87 84.26 -50.10
C LYS A 499 78.09 82.99 -50.43
N GLY A 500 76.86 82.87 -49.94
CA GLY A 500 76.03 81.69 -50.17
C GLY A 500 75.14 81.35 -48.99
N TRP A 501 74.70 80.09 -48.91
CA TRP A 501 73.76 79.61 -47.91
C TRP A 501 74.36 78.51 -47.05
N LYS A 502 74.13 78.59 -45.75
CA LYS A 502 74.40 77.51 -44.79
C LYS A 502 73.08 76.87 -44.37
N VAL A 503 72.98 75.55 -44.47
CA VAL A 503 71.77 74.81 -44.09
C VAL A 503 72.06 73.93 -42.88
N THR A 504 71.24 74.03 -41.83
CA THR A 504 71.32 73.16 -40.65
C THR A 504 70.01 72.40 -40.42
N ASN A 505 70.07 71.23 -39.78
CA ASN A 505 68.88 70.56 -39.23
C ASN A 505 68.47 71.18 -37.88
N LYS A 506 67.41 70.64 -37.28
CA LYS A 506 66.94 71.02 -35.95
C LYS A 506 67.94 70.78 -34.83
N ALA A 507 68.93 69.91 -35.05
CA ALA A 507 70.03 69.65 -34.13
C ALA A 507 71.23 70.60 -34.35
N ASP A 508 71.07 71.63 -35.18
CA ASP A 508 72.10 72.60 -35.57
C ASP A 508 73.32 71.99 -36.31
N GLU A 509 73.18 70.77 -36.82
CA GLU A 509 74.20 70.12 -37.66
C GLU A 509 74.15 70.70 -39.07
N GLU A 510 75.30 71.11 -39.60
CA GLU A 510 75.41 71.61 -40.97
C GLU A 510 75.23 70.47 -41.97
N ILE A 511 74.21 70.59 -42.82
CA ILE A 511 73.85 69.60 -43.84
C ILE A 511 74.37 70.02 -45.20
N TYR A 512 74.25 71.31 -45.52
CA TYR A 512 74.70 71.87 -46.78
C TYR A 512 75.40 73.20 -46.59
N ASN A 513 76.38 73.45 -47.45
CA ASN A 513 77.03 74.72 -47.67
C ASN A 513 76.95 75.01 -49.17
N LEU A 514 76.13 75.98 -49.55
CA LEU A 514 75.76 76.27 -50.93
C LEU A 514 76.35 77.61 -51.33
N ASP A 515 76.76 77.74 -52.59
CA ASP A 515 77.30 79.00 -53.11
C ASP A 515 76.19 80.06 -53.36
N ALA A 516 76.61 81.29 -53.66
CA ALA A 516 75.72 82.42 -53.91
C ALA A 516 74.79 82.27 -55.13
N ASN A 517 75.04 81.31 -56.04
CA ASN A 517 74.20 81.05 -57.21
C ASN A 517 73.08 80.04 -56.93
N ALA A 518 73.03 79.43 -55.75
CA ALA A 518 71.99 78.46 -55.41
C ALA A 518 70.60 79.12 -55.39
N THR A 519 69.67 78.56 -56.15
CA THR A 519 68.28 79.06 -56.27
C THR A 519 67.24 78.14 -55.62
N SER A 520 67.64 76.94 -55.18
CA SER A 520 66.75 75.93 -54.58
C SER A 520 67.54 74.92 -53.73
N ILE A 521 66.86 74.18 -52.86
CA ILE A 521 67.46 73.17 -51.97
C ILE A 521 66.60 71.91 -51.95
N SER A 522 67.23 70.74 -52.09
CA SER A 522 66.60 69.43 -51.89
C SER A 522 66.98 68.87 -50.52
N PHE A 523 66.01 68.65 -49.65
CA PHE A 523 66.22 68.07 -48.33
C PHE A 523 66.19 66.54 -48.37
N PRO A 524 66.79 65.85 -47.38
CA PRO A 524 66.72 64.40 -47.25
C PRO A 524 65.28 63.84 -47.35
N TYR A 525 65.04 62.96 -48.32
CA TYR A 525 63.71 62.40 -48.60
C TYR A 525 63.24 61.48 -47.47
N GLY A 526 61.98 61.65 -47.05
CA GLY A 526 61.36 60.77 -46.05
C GLY A 526 61.85 61.00 -44.62
N VAL A 527 62.60 62.09 -44.37
CA VAL A 527 63.10 62.45 -43.03
C VAL A 527 62.25 63.58 -42.48
N ALA A 528 61.70 63.38 -41.28
CA ALA A 528 60.92 64.42 -40.60
C ALA A 528 61.87 65.34 -39.82
N ASP A 529 61.97 66.61 -40.22
CA ASP A 529 62.90 67.57 -39.60
C ASP A 529 62.51 69.03 -39.89
N ASP A 530 63.09 69.95 -39.12
CA ASP A 530 62.96 71.40 -39.29
C ASP A 530 64.33 71.99 -39.66
N TYR A 531 64.50 72.45 -40.90
CA TYR A 531 65.76 72.97 -41.40
C TYR A 531 65.86 74.49 -41.28
N THR A 532 67.06 75.01 -41.03
CA THR A 532 67.35 76.46 -41.09
C THR A 532 68.31 76.74 -42.24
N VAL A 533 67.96 77.69 -43.11
CA VAL A 533 68.74 78.09 -44.29
C VAL A 533 69.21 79.53 -44.10
N THR A 534 70.45 79.71 -43.69
CA THR A 534 71.03 81.02 -43.32
C THR A 534 71.82 81.61 -44.48
N ALA A 535 71.50 82.86 -44.86
CA ALA A 535 72.32 83.64 -45.77
C ALA A 535 73.66 83.99 -45.09
N VAL A 536 74.77 83.66 -45.73
CA VAL A 536 76.13 83.92 -45.22
C VAL A 536 76.69 85.15 -45.91
N LEU A 537 76.96 86.20 -45.13
CA LEU A 537 77.59 87.43 -45.60
C LEU A 537 78.94 87.62 -44.89
N GLU A 538 79.92 88.12 -45.63
CA GLU A 538 81.25 88.41 -45.11
C GLU A 538 81.56 89.89 -45.26
N LYS A 539 82.16 90.48 -44.22
CA LYS A 539 82.59 91.88 -44.25
C LYS A 539 83.77 92.04 -45.20
N ASN A 540 83.68 93.03 -46.09
CA ASN A 540 84.75 93.38 -47.03
C ASN A 540 85.92 93.98 -46.25
N GLU A 541 87.15 93.55 -46.55
CA GLU A 541 88.36 94.16 -46.00
C GLU A 541 88.53 95.60 -46.54
N GLU A 542 88.86 96.56 -45.67
CA GLU A 542 89.19 97.93 -46.10
C GLU A 542 90.52 97.93 -46.85
N GLU A 543 90.53 98.27 -48.15
CA GLU A 543 91.77 98.58 -48.87
C GLU A 543 92.39 99.88 -48.31
N VAL A 544 93.50 99.76 -47.58
CA VAL A 544 94.30 100.90 -47.15
C VAL A 544 95.13 101.43 -48.33
N ALA A 545 94.67 102.51 -48.96
CA ALA A 545 95.45 103.25 -49.95
C ALA A 545 96.57 104.07 -49.27
N VAL A 546 97.83 103.69 -49.49
CA VAL A 546 99.01 104.46 -49.05
C VAL A 546 99.28 105.62 -50.02
N ALA A 547 98.97 106.85 -49.62
CA ALA A 547 99.37 108.08 -50.31
C ALA A 547 100.73 108.57 -49.75
N ASN A 548 101.80 108.44 -50.53
CA ASN A 548 103.09 109.08 -50.22
C ASN A 548 103.10 110.51 -50.78
N ALA A 549 102.77 111.48 -49.94
CA ALA A 549 103.05 112.90 -50.20
C ALA A 549 104.48 113.23 -49.74
N THR A 550 105.31 113.75 -50.65
CA THR A 550 106.62 114.31 -50.28
C THR A 550 106.44 115.81 -50.09
N VAL A 551 106.45 116.27 -48.83
CA VAL A 551 106.53 117.69 -48.47
C VAL A 551 108.00 118.00 -48.19
N VAL A 552 108.60 118.85 -49.02
CA VAL A 552 109.89 119.48 -48.71
C VAL A 552 109.59 120.89 -48.24
N ILE A 553 109.90 121.14 -46.97
CA ILE A 553 109.81 122.44 -46.30
C ILE A 553 111.08 123.23 -46.62
N ASP A 554 110.89 124.46 -47.06
CA ASP A 554 111.92 125.49 -47.25
C ASP A 554 112.50 125.90 -45.88
N SER A 555 113.82 125.82 -45.74
CA SER A 555 114.55 126.01 -44.48
C SER A 555 115.20 127.38 -44.34
N ASN A 556 114.71 128.44 -45.00
CA ASN A 556 115.39 129.75 -45.01
C ASN A 556 114.57 131.00 -44.62
N GLU A 557 113.46 130.88 -43.92
CA GLU A 557 112.79 131.99 -43.18
C GLU A 557 111.78 131.30 -42.25
N GLY A 558 111.88 131.26 -40.92
CA GLY A 558 112.15 132.32 -39.96
C GLY A 558 111.13 132.13 -38.81
N SER A 559 111.65 131.77 -37.64
CA SER A 559 111.05 131.58 -36.30
C SER A 559 109.56 131.86 -35.99
N PHE A 560 109.02 130.93 -35.18
CA PHE A 560 107.98 131.02 -34.14
C PHE A 560 107.43 132.39 -33.71
N GLU A 561 106.09 132.43 -33.55
CA GLU A 561 105.40 132.66 -32.27
C GLU A 561 104.45 131.50 -31.98
#